data_AF-I3W1Q3-F1
#
_entry.id   AF-I3W1Q3-F1
#
_cell.length_a   1.000
_cell.length_b   1.000
_cell.length_c   1.000
_cell.angle_alpha   90.00
_cell.angle_beta   90.00
_cell.angle_gamma   90.00
#
_symmetry.space_group_name_H-M   'P 1'
#
loop_
_entity.id
_entity.type
_entity.pdbx_description
1 polymer ?
#
loop_
_entity_poly.entity_id
_entity_poly.type
_entity_poly.pdbx_seq_one_letter_code
_entity_poly.pdbx_strand_id
1 'polypeptide(L)'
;MSESDGIDEALEGMSRVALTVAGRLGEQLARAREQELRRAQAAEEQQARELQARFDAERAAARAQLAPVMDNRWWDTANGRDVERAHEVATAWKDHDPAARDAAGVIRDQVQRRYGLDVDNLGANEATVAEALAKAERDREQAEQERRAGGDENAQAVQLLAEADREDRKRAEAVDRPSEEDLDEALVWLRETKPIEAHNWEQRHNFADSVAEEKDMERRLITDWTAARANHRPEQLRDEAGVKYDSAERRQELAANLEAVADREAVQARLNADQDQGTPPSAAVGKGSRPAKARKTRGASGPTKLLQKGMSR
;
A
#
# COMPACT_ATOMS: atom_id res chain seq x y z
N MET A 1 26.35 29.48 -59.31
CA MET A 1 26.27 28.65 -58.09
C MET A 1 25.15 29.21 -57.24
N SER A 2 24.12 28.40 -56.99
CA SER A 2 23.46 28.22 -55.70
C SER A 2 22.36 27.15 -55.87
N GLU A 3 22.64 25.97 -55.31
CA GLU A 3 21.68 24.93 -54.95
C GLU A 3 20.73 25.48 -53.87
N SER A 4 19.41 25.31 -54.05
CA SER A 4 18.44 25.52 -52.96
C SER A 4 17.06 24.89 -53.21
N ASP A 5 16.82 24.13 -54.29
CA ASP A 5 15.45 23.76 -54.69
C ASP A 5 15.06 22.29 -54.42
N GLY A 6 15.68 21.63 -53.44
CA GLY A 6 15.39 20.22 -53.12
C GLY A 6 15.23 19.89 -51.64
N ILE A 7 15.48 20.85 -50.75
CA ILE A 7 15.46 20.63 -49.29
C ILE A 7 14.11 21.08 -48.70
N ASP A 8 13.48 22.11 -49.26
CA ASP A 8 12.14 22.56 -48.84
C ASP A 8 11.03 21.55 -49.20
N GLU A 9 11.11 20.88 -50.36
CA GLU A 9 10.09 19.90 -50.78
C GLU A 9 10.18 18.56 -50.01
N ALA A 10 11.37 18.20 -49.52
CA ALA A 10 11.55 17.06 -48.61
C ALA A 10 11.02 17.34 -47.20
N LEU A 11 11.17 18.58 -46.72
CA LEU A 11 10.61 19.05 -45.44
C LEU A 11 9.07 19.20 -45.51
N GLU A 12 8.53 19.65 -46.64
CA GLU A 12 7.08 19.76 -46.86
C GLU A 12 6.41 18.38 -47.00
N GLY A 13 7.08 17.41 -47.64
CA GLY A 13 6.62 16.02 -47.71
C GLY A 13 6.63 15.30 -46.34
N MET A 14 7.65 15.53 -45.51
CA MET A 14 7.76 14.94 -44.18
C MET A 14 6.74 15.52 -43.18
N SER A 15 6.42 16.81 -43.26
CA SER A 15 5.43 17.44 -42.39
C SER A 15 3.99 16.95 -42.65
N ARG A 16 3.63 16.69 -43.91
CA ARG A 16 2.29 16.15 -44.27
C ARG A 16 2.08 14.70 -43.80
N VAL A 17 3.13 13.89 -43.84
CA VAL A 17 3.13 12.53 -43.29
C VAL A 17 3.10 12.56 -41.76
N ALA A 18 3.87 13.44 -41.12
CA ALA A 18 3.86 13.62 -39.67
C ALA A 18 2.48 14.07 -39.13
N LEU A 19 1.79 14.99 -39.81
CA LEU A 19 0.43 15.43 -39.44
C LEU A 19 -0.60 14.31 -39.53
N THR A 20 -0.46 13.39 -40.48
CA THR A 20 -1.37 12.23 -40.63
C THR A 20 -1.14 11.19 -39.54
N VAL A 21 0.12 10.95 -39.17
CA VAL A 21 0.49 10.04 -38.06
C VAL A 21 0.06 10.63 -36.71
N ALA A 22 0.26 11.94 -36.50
CA ALA A 22 -0.19 12.64 -35.30
C ALA A 22 -1.73 12.65 -35.18
N GLY A 23 -2.45 12.85 -36.29
CA GLY A 23 -3.92 12.78 -36.31
C GLY A 23 -4.47 11.41 -35.90
N ARG A 24 -3.85 10.33 -36.37
CA ARG A 24 -4.25 8.95 -36.04
C ARG A 24 -3.91 8.56 -34.60
N LEU A 25 -2.79 9.04 -34.06
CA LEU A 25 -2.43 8.86 -32.65
C LEU A 25 -3.35 9.66 -31.72
N GLY A 26 -3.73 10.89 -32.12
CA GLY A 26 -4.70 11.70 -31.39
C GLY A 26 -6.09 11.06 -31.34
N GLU A 27 -6.57 10.49 -32.45
CA GLU A 27 -7.84 9.77 -32.49
C GLU A 27 -7.83 8.51 -31.61
N GLN A 28 -6.72 7.77 -31.59
CA GLN A 28 -6.57 6.59 -30.73
C GLN A 28 -6.57 6.95 -29.24
N LEU A 29 -5.88 8.02 -28.85
CA LEU A 29 -5.88 8.52 -27.48
C LEU A 29 -7.26 9.05 -27.06
N ALA A 30 -7.98 9.73 -27.95
CA ALA A 30 -9.34 10.20 -27.68
C ALA A 30 -10.31 9.03 -27.42
N ARG A 31 -10.24 7.97 -28.24
CA ARG A 31 -11.04 6.75 -28.05
C ARG A 31 -10.68 6.01 -26.76
N ALA A 32 -9.39 5.94 -26.41
CA ALA A 32 -8.95 5.30 -25.16
C ALA A 32 -9.50 6.06 -23.94
N ARG A 33 -9.37 7.38 -23.92
CA ARG A 33 -9.91 8.24 -22.85
C ARG A 33 -11.44 8.14 -22.76
N GLU A 34 -12.12 8.11 -23.90
CA GLU A 34 -13.59 7.93 -23.94
C GLU A 34 -14.01 6.57 -23.37
N GLN A 35 -13.27 5.49 -23.69
CA GLN A 35 -13.53 4.17 -23.15
C GLN A 35 -13.31 4.12 -21.64
N GLU A 36 -12.26 4.76 -21.13
CA GLU A 36 -12.01 4.85 -19.68
C GLU A 36 -13.14 5.60 -18.96
N LEU A 37 -13.59 6.74 -19.49
CA LEU A 37 -14.70 7.50 -18.92
C LEU A 37 -16.00 6.68 -18.93
N ARG A 38 -16.32 5.99 -20.04
CA ARG A 38 -17.50 5.12 -20.10
C ARG A 38 -17.41 3.94 -19.14
N ARG A 39 -16.22 3.36 -18.95
CA ARG A 39 -16.00 2.27 -17.98
C ARG A 39 -16.18 2.78 -16.54
N ALA A 40 -15.65 3.97 -16.23
CA ALA A 40 -15.82 4.59 -14.92
C ALA A 40 -17.31 4.87 -14.63
N GLN A 41 -18.03 5.49 -15.57
CA GLN A 41 -19.48 5.72 -15.46
C GLN A 41 -20.26 4.41 -15.29
N ALA A 42 -19.95 3.39 -16.09
CA ALA A 42 -20.62 2.09 -16.00
C ALA A 42 -20.36 1.41 -14.64
N ALA A 43 -19.15 1.54 -14.09
CA ALA A 43 -18.81 1.00 -12.78
C ALA A 43 -19.58 1.72 -11.65
N GLU A 44 -19.67 3.06 -11.70
CA GLU A 44 -20.46 3.84 -10.74
C GLU A 44 -21.95 3.49 -10.79
N GLU A 45 -22.53 3.38 -11.99
CA GLU A 45 -23.93 2.95 -12.14
C GLU A 45 -24.16 1.53 -11.63
N GLN A 46 -23.21 0.62 -11.83
CA GLN A 46 -23.29 -0.73 -11.28
C GLN A 46 -23.26 -0.71 -9.75
N GLN A 47 -22.33 0.03 -9.15
CA GLN A 47 -22.27 0.19 -7.70
C GLN A 47 -23.56 0.81 -7.14
N ALA A 48 -24.11 1.84 -7.79
CA ALA A 48 -25.38 2.45 -7.39
C ALA A 48 -26.54 1.44 -7.46
N ARG A 49 -26.61 0.64 -8.54
CA ARG A 49 -27.60 -0.45 -8.67
C ARG A 49 -27.45 -1.51 -7.60
N GLU A 50 -26.22 -1.90 -7.25
CA GLU A 50 -25.96 -2.89 -6.21
C GLU A 50 -26.36 -2.38 -4.82
N LEU A 51 -26.01 -1.13 -4.48
CA LEU A 51 -26.42 -0.51 -3.22
C LEU A 51 -27.94 -0.38 -3.13
N GLN A 52 -28.59 0.05 -4.22
CA GLN A 52 -30.04 0.12 -4.30
C GLN A 52 -30.69 -1.27 -4.12
N ALA A 53 -30.16 -2.30 -4.78
CA ALA A 53 -30.66 -3.66 -4.66
C ALA A 53 -30.54 -4.20 -3.23
N ARG A 54 -29.42 -3.92 -2.53
CA ARG A 54 -29.26 -4.27 -1.12
C ARG A 54 -30.27 -3.55 -0.24
N PHE A 55 -30.43 -2.25 -0.41
CA PHE A 55 -31.40 -1.46 0.34
C PHE A 55 -32.84 -1.96 0.12
N ASP A 56 -33.21 -2.26 -1.12
CA ASP A 56 -34.53 -2.80 -1.45
C ASP A 56 -34.75 -4.19 -0.85
N ALA A 57 -33.71 -5.03 -0.79
CA ALA A 57 -33.77 -6.34 -0.14
C ALA A 57 -33.94 -6.23 1.38
N GLU A 58 -33.20 -5.33 2.03
CA GLU A 58 -33.35 -5.06 3.46
C GLU A 58 -34.75 -4.54 3.79
N ARG A 59 -35.27 -3.62 2.98
CA ARG A 59 -36.64 -3.10 3.11
C ARG A 59 -37.68 -4.21 2.95
N ALA A 60 -37.51 -5.11 1.98
CA ALA A 60 -38.41 -6.24 1.79
C ALA A 60 -38.38 -7.21 2.98
N ALA A 61 -37.20 -7.45 3.57
CA ALA A 61 -37.06 -8.26 4.78
C ALA A 61 -37.74 -7.60 6.00
N ALA A 62 -37.59 -6.28 6.17
CA ALA A 62 -38.27 -5.53 7.22
C ALA A 62 -39.80 -5.63 7.07
N ARG A 63 -40.34 -5.45 5.85
CA ARG A 63 -41.77 -5.66 5.57
C ARG A 63 -42.25 -7.05 5.95
N ALA A 64 -41.48 -8.09 5.61
CA ALA A 64 -41.84 -9.46 5.95
C ALA A 64 -41.89 -9.70 7.47
N GLN A 65 -40.97 -9.09 8.23
CA GLN A 65 -40.96 -9.17 9.70
C GLN A 65 -42.15 -8.42 10.33
N LEU A 66 -42.60 -7.32 9.71
CA LEU A 66 -43.71 -6.51 10.21
C LEU A 66 -45.09 -7.00 9.75
N ALA A 67 -45.17 -7.84 8.71
CA ALA A 67 -46.45 -8.35 8.20
C ALA A 67 -47.36 -8.99 9.27
N PRO A 68 -46.87 -9.78 10.24
CA PRO A 68 -47.71 -10.36 11.29
C PRO A 68 -48.38 -9.34 12.20
N VAL A 69 -47.78 -8.17 12.40
CA VAL A 69 -48.30 -7.07 13.25
C VAL A 69 -49.69 -6.60 12.77
N MET A 70 -49.96 -6.75 11.48
CA MET A 70 -51.23 -6.38 10.87
C MET A 70 -52.35 -7.39 11.13
N ASP A 71 -52.04 -8.63 11.55
CA ASP A 71 -53.04 -9.64 11.91
C ASP A 71 -53.32 -9.61 13.42
N ASN A 72 -54.59 -9.47 13.80
CA ASN A 72 -55.00 -9.47 15.20
C ASN A 72 -54.63 -10.76 15.94
N ARG A 73 -54.57 -11.91 15.24
CA ARG A 73 -54.21 -13.20 15.83
C ARG A 73 -52.76 -13.24 16.33
N TRP A 74 -51.87 -12.47 15.73
CA TRP A 74 -50.50 -12.35 16.23
C TRP A 74 -50.51 -11.71 17.62
N TRP A 75 -51.26 -10.62 17.80
CA TRP A 75 -51.41 -9.95 19.08
C TRP A 75 -51.99 -10.86 20.17
N ASP A 76 -52.84 -11.82 19.84
CA ASP A 76 -53.39 -12.76 20.83
C ASP A 76 -52.31 -13.64 21.49
N THR A 77 -51.19 -13.86 20.80
CA THR A 77 -50.10 -14.77 21.22
C THR A 77 -48.75 -14.09 21.44
N ALA A 78 -48.55 -12.89 20.90
CA ALA A 78 -47.29 -12.15 20.97
C ALA A 78 -46.96 -11.75 22.41
N ASN A 79 -45.71 -11.98 22.82
CA ASN A 79 -45.21 -11.50 24.11
C ASN A 79 -44.53 -10.13 23.97
N GLY A 80 -44.17 -9.50 25.09
CA GLY A 80 -43.57 -8.16 25.10
C GLY A 80 -42.30 -8.03 24.24
N ARG A 81 -41.44 -9.07 24.16
CA ARG A 81 -40.23 -9.04 23.33
C ARG A 81 -40.54 -9.09 21.83
N ASP A 82 -41.60 -9.79 21.45
CA ASP A 82 -42.03 -9.83 20.04
C ASP A 82 -42.55 -8.46 19.60
N VAL A 83 -43.29 -7.79 20.50
CA VAL A 83 -43.78 -6.41 20.29
C VAL A 83 -42.62 -5.40 20.25
N GLU A 84 -41.66 -5.51 21.16
CA GLU A 84 -40.45 -4.68 21.18
C GLU A 84 -39.65 -4.79 19.87
N ARG A 85 -39.34 -6.02 19.44
CA ARG A 85 -38.61 -6.24 18.18
C ARG A 85 -39.37 -5.69 16.98
N ALA A 86 -40.68 -5.89 16.91
CA ALA A 86 -41.49 -5.33 15.85
C ALA A 86 -41.49 -3.79 15.88
N HIS A 87 -41.53 -3.19 17.07
CA HIS A 87 -41.45 -1.74 17.24
C HIS A 87 -40.10 -1.15 16.80
N GLU A 88 -38.99 -1.81 17.13
CA GLU A 88 -37.64 -1.42 16.68
C GLU A 88 -37.54 -1.42 15.15
N VAL A 89 -37.97 -2.51 14.51
CA VAL A 89 -37.95 -2.65 13.05
C VAL A 89 -38.85 -1.60 12.40
N ALA A 90 -40.06 -1.38 12.94
CA ALA A 90 -40.98 -0.38 12.42
C ALA A 90 -40.40 1.05 12.57
N THR A 91 -39.79 1.37 13.71
CA THR A 91 -39.19 2.68 13.98
C THR A 91 -37.99 2.96 13.09
N ALA A 92 -37.13 1.96 12.84
CA ALA A 92 -35.97 2.10 11.96
C ALA A 92 -36.37 2.37 10.50
N TRP A 93 -37.50 1.81 10.05
CA TRP A 93 -37.89 1.84 8.64
C TRP A 93 -39.05 2.80 8.31
N LYS A 94 -39.75 3.38 9.31
CA LYS A 94 -40.95 4.21 9.09
C LYS A 94 -40.75 5.40 8.15
N ASP A 95 -39.55 5.94 8.04
CA ASP A 95 -39.28 7.10 7.16
C ASP A 95 -39.04 6.68 5.71
N HIS A 96 -38.63 5.43 5.50
CA HIS A 96 -38.21 4.90 4.20
C HIS A 96 -39.23 3.91 3.60
N ASP A 97 -40.21 3.46 4.39
CA ASP A 97 -41.20 2.49 3.99
C ASP A 97 -42.61 2.78 4.56
N PRO A 98 -43.64 2.93 3.70
CA PRO A 98 -44.99 3.21 4.18
C PRO A 98 -45.59 2.07 5.00
N ALA A 99 -45.33 0.80 4.67
CA ALA A 99 -45.87 -0.34 5.43
C ALA A 99 -45.23 -0.43 6.82
N ALA A 100 -43.96 -0.04 6.96
CA ALA A 100 -43.31 0.07 8.27
C ALA A 100 -43.90 1.21 9.12
N ARG A 101 -44.24 2.35 8.49
CA ARG A 101 -44.94 3.45 9.15
C ARG A 101 -46.32 3.03 9.66
N ASP A 102 -47.08 2.31 8.83
CA ASP A 102 -48.39 1.79 9.22
C ASP A 102 -48.25 0.80 10.38
N ALA A 103 -47.22 -0.06 10.35
CA ALA A 103 -46.95 -1.02 11.42
C ALA A 103 -46.64 -0.31 12.74
N ALA A 104 -45.83 0.76 12.71
CA ALA A 104 -45.53 1.57 13.88
C ALA A 104 -46.81 2.16 14.51
N GLY A 105 -47.75 2.63 13.67
CA GLY A 105 -49.05 3.13 14.11
C GLY A 105 -49.90 2.04 14.78
N VAL A 106 -50.01 0.86 14.16
CA VAL A 106 -50.75 -0.28 14.74
C VAL A 106 -50.14 -0.73 16.07
N ILE A 107 -48.81 -0.78 16.16
CA ILE A 107 -48.11 -1.15 17.39
C ILE A 107 -48.43 -0.16 18.51
N ARG A 108 -48.33 1.15 18.22
CA ARG A 108 -48.67 2.19 19.20
C ARG A 108 -50.11 2.05 19.69
N ASP A 109 -51.06 1.91 18.78
CA ASP A 109 -52.48 1.79 19.11
C ASP A 109 -52.76 0.55 19.99
N GLN A 110 -52.16 -0.59 19.64
CA GLN A 110 -52.36 -1.84 20.38
C GLN A 110 -51.67 -1.81 21.74
N VAL A 111 -50.48 -1.23 21.84
CA VAL A 111 -49.76 -1.09 23.11
C VAL A 111 -50.53 -0.16 24.05
N GLN A 112 -51.06 0.95 23.55
CA GLN A 112 -51.92 1.86 24.31
C GLN A 112 -53.19 1.14 24.79
N ARG A 113 -53.90 0.43 23.90
CA ARG A 113 -55.17 -0.23 24.24
C ARG A 113 -55.01 -1.38 25.23
N ARG A 114 -53.94 -2.18 25.10
CA ARG A 114 -53.78 -3.43 25.86
C ARG A 114 -52.96 -3.27 27.13
N TYR A 115 -52.01 -2.36 27.12
CA TYR A 115 -51.09 -2.14 28.24
C TYR A 115 -51.22 -0.74 28.87
N GLY A 116 -52.01 0.16 28.28
CA GLY A 116 -52.19 1.53 28.78
C GLY A 116 -50.92 2.38 28.66
N LEU A 117 -49.96 1.94 27.85
CA LEU A 117 -48.67 2.60 27.65
C LEU A 117 -48.69 3.37 26.35
N ASP A 118 -48.52 4.69 26.43
CA ASP A 118 -48.34 5.50 25.25
C ASP A 118 -46.86 5.40 24.85
N VAL A 119 -46.58 4.72 23.74
CA VAL A 119 -45.22 4.47 23.26
C VAL A 119 -44.50 5.77 22.87
N ASP A 120 -45.24 6.78 22.43
CA ASP A 120 -44.69 8.11 22.13
C ASP A 120 -44.61 8.97 23.39
N ASN A 121 -45.34 8.60 24.45
CA ASN A 121 -45.45 9.39 25.65
C ASN A 121 -45.53 8.55 26.93
N LEU A 122 -44.47 7.78 27.19
CA LEU A 122 -44.34 6.94 28.39
C LEU A 122 -44.31 7.76 29.71
N GLY A 123 -44.41 9.10 29.66
CA GLY A 123 -44.62 9.96 30.84
C GLY A 123 -44.29 11.45 30.72
N ALA A 124 -44.31 12.10 29.54
CA ALA A 124 -43.93 13.51 29.39
C ALA A 124 -45.14 14.45 29.24
N ASN A 125 -45.25 15.41 30.16
CA ASN A 125 -46.16 16.56 30.03
C ASN A 125 -45.79 17.35 28.75
N GLU A 126 -46.80 17.88 28.05
CA GLU A 126 -46.65 18.64 26.80
C GLU A 126 -45.69 19.83 26.91
N ALA A 127 -45.64 20.48 28.08
CA ALA A 127 -44.67 21.54 28.37
C ALA A 127 -43.22 21.04 28.41
N THR A 128 -42.99 19.80 28.87
CA THR A 128 -41.66 19.18 28.94
C THR A 128 -41.17 18.74 27.56
N VAL A 129 -42.10 18.33 26.68
CA VAL A 129 -41.80 18.03 25.27
C VAL A 129 -41.44 19.33 24.52
N ALA A 130 -42.19 20.41 24.72
CA ALA A 130 -41.87 21.71 24.13
C ALA A 130 -40.52 22.26 24.62
N GLU A 131 -40.20 22.10 25.91
CA GLU A 131 -38.91 22.49 26.48
C GLU A 131 -37.76 21.62 25.96
N ALA A 132 -37.98 20.31 25.80
CA ALA A 132 -37.00 19.40 25.22
C ALA A 132 -36.74 19.69 23.73
N LEU A 133 -37.77 20.03 22.96
CA LEU A 133 -37.63 20.48 21.57
C LEU A 133 -36.90 21.82 21.48
N ALA A 134 -37.24 22.80 22.32
CA ALA A 134 -36.55 24.10 22.35
C ALA A 134 -35.09 23.95 22.79
N LYS A 135 -34.79 23.02 23.70
CA LYS A 135 -33.42 22.67 24.06
C LYS A 135 -32.69 21.98 22.89
N ALA A 136 -33.33 21.01 22.24
CA ALA A 136 -32.75 20.32 21.09
C ALA A 136 -32.49 21.27 19.91
N GLU A 137 -33.32 22.29 19.72
CA GLU A 137 -33.13 23.33 18.70
C GLU A 137 -31.93 24.23 19.04
N ARG A 138 -31.80 24.68 20.30
CA ARG A 138 -30.61 25.42 20.76
C ARG A 138 -29.33 24.59 20.65
N ASP A 139 -29.39 23.31 21.02
CA ASP A 139 -28.24 22.40 20.93
C ASP A 139 -27.83 22.18 19.45
N ARG A 140 -28.80 22.14 18.52
CA ARG A 140 -28.52 22.09 17.07
C ARG A 140 -27.89 23.39 16.55
N GLU A 141 -28.43 24.55 16.94
CA GLU A 141 -27.88 25.84 16.55
C GLU A 141 -26.46 26.02 17.08
N GLN A 142 -26.20 25.62 18.32
CA GLN A 142 -24.87 25.66 18.92
C GLN A 142 -23.92 24.68 18.22
N ALA A 143 -24.37 23.45 17.91
CA ALA A 143 -23.58 22.51 17.13
C ALA A 143 -23.32 23.00 15.69
N GLU A 144 -24.23 23.75 15.09
CA GLU A 144 -23.99 24.43 13.80
C GLU A 144 -22.97 25.55 13.91
N GLN A 145 -23.02 26.35 14.98
CA GLN A 145 -22.03 27.39 15.24
C GLN A 145 -20.65 26.80 15.51
N GLU A 146 -20.56 25.73 16.31
CA GLU A 146 -19.32 24.98 16.55
C GLU A 146 -18.79 24.32 15.28
N ARG A 147 -19.67 23.78 14.41
CA ARG A 147 -19.26 23.26 13.09
C ARG A 147 -18.74 24.36 12.17
N ARG A 148 -19.36 25.55 12.17
CA ARG A 148 -18.88 26.70 11.38
C ARG A 148 -17.54 27.21 11.91
N ALA A 149 -17.42 27.38 13.23
CA ALA A 149 -16.17 27.77 13.88
C ALA A 149 -15.05 26.75 13.61
N GLY A 150 -15.34 25.45 13.76
CA GLY A 150 -14.39 24.38 13.44
C GLY A 150 -14.04 24.32 11.95
N GLY A 151 -14.98 24.67 11.06
CA GLY A 151 -14.72 24.82 9.63
C GLY A 151 -13.74 25.97 9.34
N ASP A 152 -13.93 27.12 9.98
CA ASP A 152 -13.05 28.28 9.86
C ASP A 152 -11.66 28.01 10.45
N GLU A 153 -11.58 27.35 11.61
CA GLU A 153 -10.32 26.93 12.24
C GLU A 153 -9.57 25.90 11.38
N ASN A 154 -10.28 24.93 10.80
CA ASN A 154 -9.68 23.96 9.89
C ASN A 154 -9.18 24.63 8.59
N ALA A 155 -9.91 25.62 8.07
CA ALA A 155 -9.45 26.42 6.93
C ALA A 155 -8.16 27.20 7.26
N GLN A 156 -8.07 27.79 8.46
CA GLN A 156 -6.85 28.45 8.94
C GLN A 156 -5.70 27.45 9.12
N ALA A 157 -5.97 26.27 9.67
CA ALA A 157 -4.97 25.21 9.83
C ALA A 157 -4.42 24.73 8.48
N VAL A 158 -5.28 24.55 7.48
CA VAL A 158 -4.87 24.19 6.11
C VAL A 158 -3.98 25.29 5.50
N GLN A 159 -4.30 26.57 5.72
CA GLN A 159 -3.46 27.67 5.24
C GLN A 159 -2.08 27.69 5.90
N LEU A 160 -2.01 27.48 7.22
CA LEU A 160 -0.76 27.41 7.98
C LEU A 160 0.09 26.20 7.58
N LEU A 161 -0.53 25.03 7.40
CA LEU A 161 0.16 23.83 6.90
C LEU A 161 0.71 24.05 5.48
N ALA A 162 -0.09 24.66 4.60
CA ALA A 162 0.37 24.98 3.24
C ALA A 162 1.54 25.99 3.25
N GLU A 163 1.61 26.88 4.24
CA GLU A 163 2.74 27.79 4.42
C GLU A 163 3.97 27.08 4.97
N ALA A 164 3.80 26.23 5.98
CA ALA A 164 4.86 25.39 6.51
C ALA A 164 5.44 24.48 5.41
N ASP A 165 4.61 23.83 4.59
CA ASP A 165 5.04 22.99 3.47
C ASP A 165 5.80 23.79 2.39
N ARG A 166 5.46 25.07 2.19
CA ARG A 166 6.23 25.94 1.28
C ARG A 166 7.61 26.24 1.87
N GLU A 167 7.67 26.52 3.16
CA GLU A 167 8.92 26.83 3.85
C GLU A 167 9.83 25.60 3.97
N ASP A 168 9.27 24.44 4.29
CA ASP A 168 9.98 23.16 4.36
C ASP A 168 10.51 22.74 2.99
N ARG A 169 9.75 22.96 1.91
CA ARG A 169 10.27 22.76 0.54
C ARG A 169 11.44 23.68 0.24
N LYS A 170 11.36 24.97 0.57
CA LYS A 170 12.49 25.90 0.37
C LYS A 170 13.71 25.48 1.18
N ARG A 171 13.52 24.99 2.40
CA ARG A 171 14.60 24.46 3.24
C ARG A 171 15.17 23.17 2.67
N ALA A 172 14.34 22.24 2.21
CA ALA A 172 14.77 21.02 1.54
C ALA A 172 15.57 21.35 0.26
N GLU A 173 15.09 22.29 -0.56
CA GLU A 173 15.79 22.79 -1.75
C GLU A 173 17.09 23.55 -1.42
N ALA A 174 17.23 24.07 -0.19
CA ALA A 174 18.46 24.67 0.29
C ALA A 174 19.45 23.62 0.84
N VAL A 175 18.96 22.55 1.45
CA VAL A 175 19.77 21.44 1.99
C VAL A 175 20.22 20.47 0.89
N ASP A 176 19.38 20.21 -0.10
CA ASP A 176 19.67 19.34 -1.25
C ASP A 176 20.44 20.07 -2.36
N ARG A 177 20.74 21.35 -2.16
CA ARG A 177 21.63 22.09 -3.05
C ARG A 177 23.05 21.59 -2.79
N PRO A 178 23.73 21.01 -3.79
CA PRO A 178 25.09 20.54 -3.59
C PRO A 178 25.97 21.71 -3.13
N SER A 179 26.70 21.50 -2.04
CA SER A 179 27.60 22.52 -1.52
C SER A 179 28.87 22.64 -2.38
N GLU A 180 29.57 23.77 -2.28
CA GLU A 180 30.87 23.94 -2.94
C GLU A 180 31.90 22.91 -2.42
N GLU A 181 31.79 22.54 -1.14
CA GLU A 181 32.61 21.49 -0.51
C GLU A 181 32.34 20.09 -1.10
N ASP A 182 31.08 19.74 -1.37
CA ASP A 182 30.73 18.47 -2.03
C ASP A 182 31.28 18.38 -3.46
N LEU A 183 31.28 19.51 -4.18
CA LEU A 183 31.85 19.59 -5.52
C LEU A 183 33.36 19.36 -5.49
N ASP A 184 34.06 20.01 -4.55
CA ASP A 184 35.51 19.87 -4.40
C ASP A 184 35.91 18.42 -4.07
N GLU A 185 35.21 17.77 -3.13
CA GLU A 185 35.45 16.36 -2.82
C GLU A 185 35.18 15.44 -4.01
N ALA A 186 34.10 15.69 -4.76
CA ALA A 186 33.77 14.91 -5.95
C ALA A 186 34.80 15.08 -7.08
N LEU A 187 35.37 16.29 -7.23
CA LEU A 187 36.44 16.56 -8.19
C LEU A 187 37.75 15.86 -7.83
N VAL A 188 38.11 15.84 -6.54
CA VAL A 188 39.27 15.07 -6.06
C VAL A 188 39.09 13.59 -6.39
N TRP A 189 37.94 13.01 -6.06
CA TRP A 189 37.62 11.63 -6.39
C TRP A 189 37.69 11.34 -7.89
N LEU A 190 37.15 12.22 -8.73
CA LEU A 190 37.17 12.05 -10.18
C LEU A 190 38.60 12.03 -10.73
N ARG A 191 39.46 12.92 -10.22
CA ARG A 191 40.89 12.98 -10.61
C ARG A 191 41.65 11.73 -10.19
N GLU A 192 41.36 11.20 -9.00
CA GLU A 192 42.02 10.00 -8.48
C GLU A 192 41.56 8.71 -9.16
N THR A 193 40.25 8.56 -9.39
CA THR A 193 39.68 7.32 -9.92
C THR A 193 39.65 7.27 -11.43
N LYS A 194 39.48 8.43 -12.10
CA LYS A 194 39.24 8.52 -13.55
C LYS A 194 39.91 9.76 -14.17
N PRO A 195 41.26 9.78 -14.26
CA PRO A 195 42.01 10.98 -14.66
C PRO A 195 41.69 11.49 -16.08
N ILE A 196 41.38 10.59 -17.02
CA ILE A 196 41.00 10.98 -18.39
C ILE A 196 39.60 11.62 -18.40
N GLU A 197 38.65 11.07 -17.63
CA GLU A 197 37.31 11.66 -17.50
C GLU A 197 37.37 13.00 -16.77
N ALA A 198 38.22 13.15 -15.75
CA ALA A 198 38.47 14.41 -15.06
C ALA A 198 38.91 15.51 -16.03
N HIS A 199 39.89 15.21 -16.89
CA HIS A 199 40.37 16.17 -17.89
C HIS A 199 39.29 16.56 -18.90
N ASN A 200 38.51 15.59 -19.39
CA ASN A 200 37.42 15.86 -20.33
C ASN A 200 36.26 16.65 -19.68
N TRP A 201 35.97 16.36 -18.41
CA TRP A 201 34.97 17.08 -17.63
C TRP A 201 35.39 18.53 -17.42
N GLU A 202 36.64 18.78 -17.02
CA GLU A 202 37.19 20.13 -16.82
C GLU A 202 37.17 20.96 -18.11
N GLN A 203 37.52 20.37 -19.26
CA GLN A 203 37.38 21.07 -20.54
C GLN A 203 35.92 21.44 -20.82
N ARG A 204 34.97 20.52 -20.61
CA ARG A 204 33.55 20.77 -20.88
C ARG A 204 32.94 21.78 -19.91
N HIS A 205 33.35 21.76 -18.64
CA HIS A 205 32.92 22.72 -17.61
C HIS A 205 33.42 24.14 -17.93
N ASN A 206 34.70 24.29 -18.30
CA ASN A 206 35.29 25.58 -18.69
C ASN A 206 34.70 26.18 -19.98
N PHE A 207 34.12 25.36 -20.85
CA PHE A 207 33.52 25.76 -22.13
C PHE A 207 32.01 25.50 -22.19
N ALA A 208 31.31 25.49 -21.04
CA ALA A 208 29.87 25.27 -21.01
C ALA A 208 29.12 26.41 -21.72
N ASP A 209 28.09 26.09 -22.51
CA ASP A 209 27.33 27.10 -23.27
C ASP A 209 26.37 27.89 -22.37
N SER A 210 26.09 27.39 -21.15
CA SER A 210 25.28 28.09 -20.15
C SER A 210 25.57 27.70 -18.70
N VAL A 211 25.22 28.59 -17.77
CA VAL A 211 25.28 28.34 -16.31
C VAL A 211 24.38 27.16 -15.89
N ALA A 212 23.30 26.90 -16.62
CA ALA A 212 22.43 25.75 -16.34
C ALA A 212 23.14 24.42 -16.65
N GLU A 213 23.88 24.37 -17.76
CA GLU A 213 24.67 23.19 -18.14
C GLU A 213 25.85 22.96 -17.19
N GLU A 214 26.54 24.04 -16.78
CA GLU A 214 27.58 24.01 -15.75
C GLU A 214 27.06 23.38 -14.46
N LYS A 215 25.95 23.89 -13.93
CA LYS A 215 25.32 23.39 -12.70
C LYS A 215 24.80 21.96 -12.83
N ASP A 216 24.32 21.56 -13.99
CA ASP A 216 23.91 20.17 -14.24
C ASP A 216 25.11 19.21 -14.29
N MET A 217 26.25 19.65 -14.82
CA MET A 217 27.49 18.86 -14.80
C MET A 217 28.03 18.67 -13.38
N GLU A 218 28.00 19.72 -12.56
CA GLU A 218 28.37 19.67 -11.13
C GLU A 218 27.45 18.71 -10.35
N ARG A 219 26.12 18.83 -10.52
CA ARG A 219 25.15 17.94 -9.87
C ARG A 219 25.36 16.48 -10.23
N ARG A 220 25.60 16.18 -11.51
CA ARG A 220 25.86 14.81 -11.97
C ARG A 220 27.13 14.24 -11.36
N LEU A 221 28.20 15.03 -11.32
CA LEU A 221 29.46 14.61 -10.70
C LEU A 221 29.27 14.27 -9.21
N ILE A 222 28.57 15.12 -8.47
CA ILE A 222 28.29 14.89 -7.04
C ILE A 222 27.37 13.67 -6.85
N THR A 223 26.41 13.46 -7.75
CA THR A 223 25.55 12.25 -7.73
C THR A 223 26.37 10.97 -7.96
N ASP A 224 27.28 10.98 -8.93
CA ASP A 224 28.14 9.83 -9.22
C ASP A 224 29.10 9.54 -8.06
N TRP A 225 29.69 10.59 -7.45
CA TRP A 225 30.55 10.49 -6.28
C TRP A 225 29.81 9.95 -5.05
N THR A 226 28.63 10.50 -4.73
CA THR A 226 27.81 10.02 -3.60
C THR A 226 27.38 8.56 -3.80
N ALA A 227 27.00 8.17 -5.02
CA ALA A 227 26.69 6.78 -5.35
C ALA A 227 27.91 5.85 -5.20
N ALA A 228 29.10 6.28 -5.63
CA ALA A 228 30.34 5.52 -5.47
C ALA A 228 30.68 5.30 -3.98
N ARG A 229 30.55 6.35 -3.15
CA ARG A 229 30.75 6.28 -1.69
C ARG A 229 29.72 5.37 -1.02
N ALA A 230 28.45 5.45 -1.43
CA ALA A 230 27.38 4.60 -0.93
C ALA A 230 27.59 3.12 -1.25
N ASN A 231 28.27 2.79 -2.36
CA ASN A 231 28.61 1.41 -2.72
C ASN A 231 29.81 0.84 -1.94
N HIS A 232 30.77 1.68 -1.52
CA HIS A 232 31.88 1.22 -0.67
C HIS A 232 31.48 0.94 0.79
N ARG A 233 30.51 1.68 1.32
CA ARG A 233 30.03 1.50 2.71
C ARG A 233 29.46 0.11 3.04
N PRO A 234 28.62 -0.53 2.19
CA PRO A 234 28.11 -1.88 2.45
C PRO A 234 29.20 -2.95 2.31
N GLU A 235 30.26 -2.74 1.51
CA GLU A 235 31.41 -3.65 1.48
C GLU A 235 32.20 -3.60 2.79
N GLN A 236 32.48 -2.40 3.29
CA GLN A 236 33.13 -2.21 4.60
C GLN A 236 32.31 -2.80 5.76
N LEU A 237 30.98 -2.57 5.77
CA LEU A 237 30.10 -3.17 6.77
C LEU A 237 30.02 -4.69 6.67
N ARG A 238 30.14 -5.26 5.46
CA ARG A 238 30.21 -6.72 5.25
C ARG A 238 31.52 -7.29 5.78
N ASP A 239 32.63 -6.60 5.56
CA ASP A 239 33.95 -7.01 6.06
C ASP A 239 34.00 -6.93 7.59
N GLU A 240 33.50 -5.85 8.18
CA GLU A 240 33.36 -5.70 9.63
C GLU A 240 32.42 -6.75 10.25
N ALA A 241 31.30 -7.05 9.59
CA ALA A 241 30.39 -8.10 10.03
C ALA A 241 31.01 -9.50 9.91
N GLY A 242 31.85 -9.75 8.90
CA GLY A 242 32.62 -10.98 8.75
C GLY A 242 33.64 -11.17 9.87
N VAL A 243 34.32 -10.10 10.30
CA VAL A 243 35.25 -10.12 11.44
C VAL A 243 34.53 -10.36 12.77
N LYS A 244 33.37 -9.74 12.99
CA LYS A 244 32.49 -10.02 14.15
C LYS A 244 31.83 -11.40 14.07
N TYR A 245 31.67 -11.92 12.85
CA TYR A 245 31.37 -13.29 12.39
C TYR A 245 31.99 -14.39 13.26
N ASP A 246 33.32 -14.28 13.32
CA ASP A 246 34.25 -15.31 13.79
C ASP A 246 35.08 -14.81 14.98
N SER A 247 34.59 -13.77 15.68
CA SER A 247 35.32 -13.19 16.80
C SER A 247 35.37 -14.16 17.99
N ALA A 248 36.52 -14.22 18.66
CA ALA A 248 36.70 -15.00 19.88
C ALA A 248 35.76 -14.52 21.00
N GLU A 249 35.42 -13.23 21.01
CA GLU A 249 34.49 -12.61 21.96
C GLU A 249 33.09 -13.22 21.88
N ARG A 250 32.53 -13.44 20.68
CA ARG A 250 31.21 -14.08 20.56
C ARG A 250 31.22 -15.51 21.09
N ARG A 251 32.31 -16.25 20.86
CA ARG A 251 32.47 -17.61 21.39
C ARG A 251 32.51 -17.61 22.92
N GLN A 252 33.12 -16.59 23.53
CA GLN A 252 33.15 -16.42 24.99
C GLN A 252 31.77 -16.06 25.55
N GLU A 253 31.01 -15.19 24.89
CA GLU A 253 29.63 -14.87 25.29
C GLU A 253 28.69 -16.08 25.19
N LEU A 254 28.83 -16.88 24.13
CA LEU A 254 28.07 -18.12 23.99
C LEU A 254 28.43 -19.11 25.09
N ALA A 255 29.72 -19.24 25.43
CA ALA A 255 30.17 -20.09 26.54
C ALA A 255 29.55 -19.64 27.88
N ALA A 256 29.60 -18.34 28.17
CA ALA A 256 29.05 -17.76 29.39
C ALA A 256 27.54 -17.97 29.52
N ASN A 257 26.79 -17.87 28.43
CA ASN A 257 25.34 -18.13 28.43
C ASN A 257 25.00 -19.61 28.67
N LEU A 258 25.84 -20.53 28.16
CA LEU A 258 25.58 -21.96 28.28
C LEU A 258 26.05 -22.55 29.63
N GLU A 259 27.04 -21.94 30.29
CA GLU A 259 27.54 -22.36 31.60
C GLU A 259 26.46 -22.28 32.70
N ALA A 260 25.45 -21.42 32.52
CA ALA A 260 24.31 -21.33 33.45
C ALA A 260 23.28 -22.47 33.31
N VAL A 261 23.29 -23.21 32.20
CA VAL A 261 22.21 -24.15 31.83
C VAL A 261 22.72 -25.57 31.54
N ALA A 262 24.01 -25.74 31.26
CA ALA A 262 24.59 -27.02 30.85
C ALA A 262 25.92 -27.33 31.56
N ASP A 263 26.21 -28.61 31.72
CA ASP A 263 27.48 -29.08 32.29
C ASP A 263 28.68 -28.71 31.40
N ARG A 264 29.84 -28.52 32.02
CA ARG A 264 31.07 -28.02 31.38
C ARG A 264 31.49 -28.80 30.13
N GLU A 265 31.29 -30.11 30.12
CA GLU A 265 31.61 -30.98 28.98
C GLU A 265 30.66 -30.75 27.79
N ALA A 266 29.37 -30.52 28.06
CA ALA A 266 28.37 -30.20 27.04
C ALA A 266 28.61 -28.80 26.44
N VAL A 267 29.02 -27.83 27.27
CA VAL A 267 29.43 -26.49 26.80
C VAL A 267 30.64 -26.60 25.87
N GLN A 268 31.67 -27.35 26.25
CA GLN A 268 32.87 -27.52 25.42
C GLN A 268 32.57 -28.24 24.10
N ALA A 269 31.74 -29.28 24.11
CA ALA A 269 31.31 -29.95 22.89
C ALA A 269 30.56 -29.00 21.94
N ARG A 270 29.75 -28.09 22.49
CA ARG A 270 29.03 -27.08 21.70
C ARG A 270 29.95 -26.01 21.13
N LEU A 271 30.95 -25.55 21.88
CA LEU A 271 31.94 -24.58 21.39
C LEU A 271 32.80 -25.17 20.27
N ASN A 272 33.23 -26.43 20.38
CA ASN A 272 33.97 -27.12 19.32
C ASN A 272 33.10 -27.28 18.07
N ALA A 273 31.82 -27.62 18.23
CA ALA A 273 30.88 -27.70 17.12
C ALA A 273 30.63 -26.33 16.46
N ASP A 274 30.52 -25.25 17.25
CA ASP A 274 30.37 -23.89 16.72
C ASP A 274 31.61 -23.45 15.93
N GLN A 275 32.80 -23.82 16.39
CA GLN A 275 34.06 -23.60 15.67
C GLN A 275 34.10 -24.38 14.34
N ASP A 276 33.67 -25.64 14.32
CA ASP A 276 33.62 -26.46 13.11
C ASP A 276 32.49 -26.04 12.14
N GLN A 277 31.43 -25.41 12.65
CA GLN A 277 30.29 -24.89 11.88
C GLN A 277 30.38 -23.38 11.58
N GLY A 278 31.50 -22.73 11.92
CA GLY A 278 31.77 -21.30 11.75
C GLY A 278 31.93 -20.85 10.28
N THR A 279 31.02 -21.26 9.41
CA THR A 279 30.95 -20.79 8.03
C THR A 279 30.12 -19.51 7.99
N PRO A 280 30.69 -18.34 7.64
CA PRO A 280 29.90 -17.11 7.58
C PRO A 280 28.77 -17.26 6.54
N PRO A 281 27.64 -16.56 6.70
CA PRO A 281 26.49 -16.67 5.79
C PRO A 281 26.84 -16.45 4.30
N SER A 282 27.89 -15.67 4.01
CA SER A 282 28.42 -15.46 2.65
C SER A 282 29.09 -16.70 2.05
N ALA A 283 29.68 -17.57 2.87
CA ALA A 283 30.26 -18.83 2.43
C ALA A 283 29.21 -19.94 2.26
N ALA A 284 28.06 -19.85 2.94
CA ALA A 284 26.93 -20.76 2.73
C ALA A 284 26.25 -20.59 1.36
N VAL A 285 26.36 -19.41 0.75
CA VAL A 285 25.87 -19.12 -0.61
C VAL A 285 26.95 -19.26 -1.69
N GLY A 286 28.21 -19.46 -1.31
CA GLY A 286 29.36 -19.59 -2.20
C GLY A 286 29.72 -21.05 -2.51
N LYS A 287 29.35 -21.52 -3.70
CA LYS A 287 29.72 -22.81 -4.33
C LYS A 287 29.33 -24.07 -3.54
N GLY A 288 28.20 -24.67 -3.97
CA GLY A 288 27.71 -25.96 -3.49
C GLY A 288 28.77 -27.06 -3.46
N SER A 289 28.95 -27.65 -2.28
CA SER A 289 29.72 -28.88 -2.10
C SER A 289 29.06 -30.02 -2.87
N ARG A 290 29.81 -30.69 -3.76
CA ARG A 290 29.33 -31.80 -4.59
C ARG A 290 28.90 -32.98 -3.70
N PRO A 291 27.78 -33.67 -3.99
CA PRO A 291 27.33 -34.78 -3.17
C PRO A 291 28.28 -35.99 -3.27
N ALA A 292 28.45 -36.68 -2.13
CA ALA A 292 29.33 -37.84 -2.00
C ALA A 292 28.91 -38.98 -2.93
N LYS A 293 29.90 -39.55 -3.64
CA LYS A 293 29.69 -40.61 -4.64
C LYS A 293 29.44 -41.95 -3.95
N ALA A 294 28.29 -42.57 -4.22
CA ALA A 294 27.88 -43.84 -3.62
C ALA A 294 28.85 -45.00 -3.93
N ARG A 295 29.14 -45.81 -2.91
CA ARG A 295 30.05 -46.97 -2.94
C ARG A 295 29.46 -48.11 -3.78
N LYS A 296 30.21 -48.58 -4.78
CA LYS A 296 29.82 -49.63 -5.72
C LYS A 296 29.73 -51.00 -5.02
N THR A 297 28.53 -51.59 -4.95
CA THR A 297 28.32 -52.96 -4.48
C THR A 297 28.67 -53.95 -5.59
N ARG A 298 29.48 -54.96 -5.25
CA ARG A 298 29.96 -56.00 -6.17
C ARG A 298 28.98 -57.17 -6.11
N GLY A 299 28.04 -57.22 -7.06
CA GLY A 299 27.08 -58.32 -7.22
C GLY A 299 27.73 -59.56 -7.84
N ALA A 300 27.57 -60.68 -7.15
CA ALA A 300 27.96 -62.02 -7.59
C ALA A 300 27.09 -62.49 -8.78
N SER A 301 27.73 -63.22 -9.69
CA SER A 301 27.18 -63.65 -10.98
C SER A 301 26.57 -65.05 -10.90
N GLY A 302 25.43 -65.23 -11.58
CA GLY A 302 24.96 -66.48 -12.20
C GLY A 302 23.72 -67.14 -11.57
N PRO A 303 22.89 -67.89 -12.33
CA PRO A 303 23.14 -68.41 -13.68
C PRO A 303 21.99 -68.21 -14.70
N THR A 304 22.31 -68.21 -15.99
CA THR A 304 21.35 -68.61 -17.05
C THR A 304 22.03 -69.58 -18.01
N LYS A 305 21.26 -70.62 -18.35
CA LYS A 305 21.64 -71.84 -19.06
C LYS A 305 21.20 -71.74 -20.54
N LEU A 306 21.75 -72.66 -21.34
CA LEU A 306 21.43 -73.05 -22.73
C LEU A 306 22.07 -72.24 -23.87
N LEU A 307 22.96 -72.88 -24.63
CA LEU A 307 22.51 -73.68 -25.78
C LEU A 307 23.56 -74.72 -26.22
N GLN A 308 23.05 -75.89 -26.58
CA GLN A 308 23.72 -77.09 -27.04
C GLN A 308 23.84 -77.07 -28.57
N LYS A 309 25.04 -77.35 -29.10
CA LYS A 309 25.30 -77.84 -30.48
C LYS A 309 26.64 -78.57 -30.37
N GLY A 310 26.76 -79.88 -30.53
CA GLY A 310 26.35 -80.69 -31.67
C GLY A 310 27.60 -81.46 -32.13
N MET A 311 27.59 -82.77 -31.86
CA MET A 311 28.22 -83.87 -32.61
C MET A 311 29.75 -83.91 -32.79
N SER A 312 30.37 -84.97 -32.26
CA SER A 312 30.76 -86.11 -33.11
C SER A 312 31.21 -87.34 -32.31
N ARG A 313 30.60 -88.47 -32.69
CA ARG A 313 31.04 -89.87 -32.64
C ARG A 313 31.14 -90.57 -31.28
#